data_AF-A0A422NYD9-F1
#
_entry.id   AF-A0A422NYD9-F1
#
_cell.length_a   1.000
_cell.length_b   1.000
_cell.length_c   1.000
_cell.angle_alpha   90.00
_cell.angle_beta   90.00
_cell.angle_gamma   90.00
#
_symmetry.space_group_name_H-M   'P 1'
#
loop_
_entity.id
_entity.type
_entity.pdbx_description
1 polymer ?
#
loop_
_entity_poly.entity_id
_entity_poly.type
_entity_poly.pdbx_seq_one_letter_code
_entity_poly.pdbx_strand_id
1 'polypeptide(L)'
;MRRTAVAWGGFTMKYKKGTGLWDEDHVNDYKANRYLSARAAMRWYYDMERLQTRNSLNARRSTQSHNNNMGLHHSGRGAFEREVERRGLQVEKYALTTTTGAMRVAELTLLRRLELEKRAEAAMAKQRATLRQPAPSAWYDETLGPLNPEFLRRMQPHYEVDIITLPEFPLIRETPQQEKTQQHFHEEAA
;
A
#
# COMPACT_ATOMS: atom_id res chain seq x y z
N MET A 1 -16.41 -42.58 32.11
CA MET A 1 -15.88 -41.20 32.27
C MET A 1 -14.71 -41.00 31.31
N ARG A 2 -14.89 -40.25 30.21
CA ARG A 2 -13.79 -39.93 29.28
C ARG A 2 -12.86 -38.93 29.96
N ARG A 3 -11.63 -39.36 30.27
CA ARG A 3 -10.56 -38.48 30.73
C ARG A 3 -10.21 -37.51 29.60
N THR A 4 -10.76 -36.31 29.63
CA THR A 4 -10.28 -35.22 28.79
C THR A 4 -8.86 -34.90 29.25
N ALA A 5 -7.87 -35.19 28.41
CA ALA A 5 -6.52 -34.70 28.63
C ALA A 5 -6.61 -33.19 28.78
N VAL A 6 -6.28 -32.69 29.97
CA VAL A 6 -6.07 -31.25 30.18
C VAL A 6 -4.99 -30.89 29.18
N ALA A 7 -5.31 -30.08 28.16
CA ALA A 7 -4.28 -29.58 27.27
C ALA A 7 -3.42 -28.63 28.11
N TRP A 8 -2.22 -29.06 28.48
CA TRP A 8 -1.26 -28.22 29.19
C TRP A 8 -0.81 -27.12 28.22
N GLY A 9 -1.46 -25.96 28.29
CA GLY A 9 -0.99 -24.76 27.61
C GLY A 9 0.27 -24.24 28.29
N GLY A 10 1.33 -24.00 27.51
CA GLY A 10 2.57 -23.37 27.98
C GLY A 10 2.62 -21.86 27.71
N PHE A 11 3.76 -21.24 28.06
CA PHE A 11 4.04 -19.87 27.68
C PHE A 11 4.09 -19.74 26.15
N THR A 12 3.28 -18.83 25.63
CA THR A 12 3.32 -18.36 24.24
C THR A 12 3.16 -16.85 24.27
N MET A 13 3.82 -16.13 23.36
CA MET A 13 3.89 -14.67 23.38
C MET A 13 2.59 -14.02 22.91
N LYS A 14 1.49 -14.20 23.66
CA LYS A 14 0.17 -13.64 23.34
C LYS A 14 0.20 -12.13 23.14
N TYR A 15 1.07 -11.44 23.88
CA TYR A 15 1.24 -9.99 23.80
C TYR A 15 1.90 -9.51 22.50
N LYS A 16 2.59 -10.39 21.74
CA LYS A 16 3.08 -10.10 20.38
C LYS A 16 2.12 -10.57 19.29
N LYS A 17 1.10 -11.37 19.64
CA LYS A 17 0.18 -11.91 18.65
C LYS A 17 -0.84 -10.83 18.27
N GLY A 18 -0.94 -10.52 16.98
CA GLY A 18 -1.83 -9.47 16.48
C GLY A 18 -1.31 -8.05 16.69
N THR A 19 0.00 -7.88 16.92
CA THR A 19 0.67 -6.56 16.97
C THR A 19 1.37 -6.19 15.68
N GLY A 20 1.33 -7.07 14.67
CA GLY A 20 1.87 -6.78 13.34
C GLY A 20 1.00 -5.79 12.58
N LEU A 21 1.47 -5.39 11.39
CA LEU A 21 0.71 -4.50 10.52
C LEU A 21 -0.40 -5.27 9.79
N TRP A 22 -0.17 -6.57 9.55
CA TRP A 22 -1.06 -7.45 8.79
C TRP A 22 -1.39 -8.75 9.54
N ASP A 23 -2.36 -9.51 9.03
CA ASP A 23 -2.89 -10.71 9.69
C ASP A 23 -1.91 -11.90 9.68
N GLU A 24 -0.99 -11.94 8.71
CA GLU A 24 0.05 -12.97 8.59
C GLU A 24 1.21 -12.80 9.59
N ASP A 25 1.35 -11.61 10.18
CA ASP A 25 2.47 -11.29 11.07
C ASP A 25 2.35 -12.02 12.41
N HIS A 26 3.49 -12.48 12.94
CA HIS A 26 3.57 -13.19 14.23
C HIS A 26 2.70 -14.46 14.31
N VAL A 27 2.40 -15.06 13.15
CA VAL A 27 1.81 -16.40 13.04
C VAL A 27 2.93 -17.42 12.79
N ASN A 28 2.91 -18.54 13.53
CA ASN A 28 3.84 -19.63 13.29
C ASN A 28 3.37 -20.49 12.11
N ASP A 29 3.52 -19.99 10.89
CA ASP A 29 3.24 -20.72 9.65
C ASP A 29 4.50 -21.43 9.13
N TYR A 30 4.62 -22.72 9.46
CA TYR A 30 5.73 -23.58 9.05
C TYR A 30 5.31 -24.60 7.98
N LYS A 31 4.13 -24.44 7.37
CA LYS A 31 3.56 -25.39 6.39
C LYS A 31 3.40 -24.80 4.98
N ALA A 32 3.96 -23.61 4.76
CA ALA A 32 3.97 -22.98 3.45
C ALA A 32 5.03 -23.60 2.52
N ASN A 33 4.82 -23.41 1.20
CA ASN A 33 5.76 -23.79 0.15
C ASN A 33 6.45 -22.54 -0.43
N ARG A 34 7.65 -22.70 -1.00
CA ARG A 34 8.41 -21.60 -1.65
C ARG A 34 7.67 -20.97 -2.84
N TYR A 35 6.93 -21.78 -3.61
CA TYR A 35 6.11 -21.32 -4.71
C TYR A 35 4.64 -21.63 -4.41
N LEU A 36 3.79 -20.61 -4.55
CA LEU A 36 2.35 -20.71 -4.39
C LEU A 36 1.69 -20.37 -5.72
N SER A 37 0.90 -21.31 -6.26
CA SER A 37 0.00 -21.01 -7.38
C SER A 37 -1.09 -20.02 -6.93
N ALA A 38 -1.80 -19.40 -7.88
CA ALA A 38 -2.85 -18.44 -7.57
C ALA A 38 -3.87 -18.97 -6.52
N ARG A 39 -4.32 -20.23 -6.67
CA ARG A 39 -5.23 -20.87 -5.70
C ARG A 39 -4.60 -21.07 -4.33
N ALA A 40 -3.32 -21.46 -4.29
CA ALA A 40 -2.61 -21.66 -3.04
C ALA A 40 -2.38 -20.34 -2.30
N ALA A 41 -2.03 -19.27 -3.02
CA ALA A 41 -1.89 -17.93 -2.45
C ALA A 41 -3.22 -17.39 -1.91
N MET A 42 -4.31 -17.48 -2.68
CA MET A 42 -5.65 -17.11 -2.19
C MET A 42 -6.03 -17.88 -0.94
N ARG A 43 -5.74 -19.19 -0.90
CA ARG A 43 -6.02 -20.01 0.27
C ARG A 43 -5.22 -19.58 1.49
N TRP A 44 -3.94 -19.23 1.29
CA TRP A 44 -3.08 -18.74 2.35
C TRP A 44 -3.60 -17.44 2.96
N TYR A 45 -3.98 -16.44 2.15
CA TYR A 45 -4.62 -15.21 2.62
C TYR A 45 -5.90 -15.49 3.42
N TYR A 46 -6.77 -16.34 2.89
CA TYR A 46 -8.00 -16.74 3.58
C TYR A 46 -7.71 -17.42 4.93
N ASP A 47 -6.70 -18.29 4.99
CA ASP A 47 -6.37 -19.00 6.22
C ASP A 47 -5.79 -18.06 7.30
N MET A 48 -5.06 -17.01 6.93
CA MET A 48 -4.60 -15.96 7.85
C MET A 48 -5.76 -15.11 8.38
N GLU A 49 -6.61 -14.57 7.50
CA GLU A 49 -7.80 -13.80 7.89
C GLU A 49 -8.73 -14.64 8.79
N ARG A 50 -8.96 -15.90 8.40
CA ARG A 50 -9.79 -16.84 9.17
C ARG A 50 -9.19 -17.13 10.53
N LEU A 51 -7.87 -17.29 10.64
CA LEU A 51 -7.20 -17.56 11.90
C LEU A 51 -7.39 -16.38 12.86
N GLN A 52 -7.12 -15.16 12.40
CA GLN A 52 -7.27 -13.94 13.19
C GLN A 52 -8.73 -13.73 13.65
N THR A 53 -9.67 -13.86 12.70
CA THR A 53 -11.10 -13.70 12.95
C THR A 53 -11.62 -14.75 13.94
N ARG A 54 -11.28 -16.02 13.76
CA ARG A 54 -11.71 -17.09 14.68
C ARG A 54 -11.17 -16.91 16.09
N ASN A 55 -9.90 -16.51 16.23
CA ASN A 55 -9.30 -16.25 17.54
C ASN A 55 -10.06 -15.13 18.26
N SER A 56 -10.33 -14.03 17.55
CA SER A 56 -11.06 -12.88 18.09
C SER A 56 -12.51 -13.22 18.46
N LEU A 57 -13.25 -13.91 17.58
CA LEU A 57 -14.65 -14.27 17.84
C LEU A 57 -14.79 -15.29 18.96
N ASN A 58 -13.92 -16.30 19.03
CA ASN A 58 -13.94 -17.28 20.11
C ASN A 58 -13.64 -16.63 21.47
N ALA A 59 -12.68 -15.71 21.53
CA ALA A 59 -12.38 -14.96 22.74
C ALA A 59 -13.58 -14.11 23.17
N ARG A 60 -14.15 -13.31 22.25
CA ARG A 60 -15.34 -12.47 22.51
C ARG A 60 -16.51 -13.30 23.03
N ARG A 61 -16.87 -14.37 22.32
CA ARG A 61 -17.97 -15.27 22.72
C ARG A 61 -17.72 -15.87 24.09
N SER A 62 -16.52 -16.36 24.36
CA SER A 62 -16.18 -16.99 25.65
C SER A 62 -16.30 -15.99 26.80
N THR A 63 -15.76 -14.79 26.64
CA THR A 63 -15.82 -13.74 27.67
C THR A 63 -17.26 -13.29 27.92
N GLN A 64 -18.03 -13.02 26.86
CA GLN A 64 -19.43 -12.60 27.00
C GLN A 64 -20.28 -13.68 27.68
N SER A 65 -20.11 -14.95 27.29
CA SER A 65 -20.83 -16.07 27.90
C SER A 65 -20.47 -16.22 29.39
N HIS A 66 -19.18 -16.11 29.72
CA HIS A 66 -18.71 -16.16 31.10
C HIS A 66 -19.32 -15.03 31.94
N ASN A 67 -19.25 -13.78 31.45
CA ASN A 67 -19.80 -12.62 32.16
C ASN A 67 -21.30 -12.76 32.41
N ASN A 68 -22.04 -13.21 31.40
CA ASN A 68 -23.48 -13.42 31.51
C ASN A 68 -23.81 -14.52 32.54
N ASN A 69 -23.06 -15.61 32.55
CA ASN A 69 -23.24 -16.68 33.55
C ASN A 69 -22.90 -16.22 34.97
N MET A 70 -22.02 -15.23 35.11
CA MET A 70 -21.70 -14.57 36.38
C MET A 70 -22.69 -13.44 36.76
N GLY A 71 -23.72 -13.19 35.96
CA GLY A 71 -24.74 -12.17 36.23
C GLY A 71 -24.31 -10.73 35.92
N LEU A 72 -23.20 -10.55 35.18
CA LEU A 72 -22.73 -9.24 34.71
C LEU A 72 -23.25 -8.95 33.29
N HIS A 73 -23.11 -7.71 32.84
CA HIS A 73 -23.35 -7.39 31.42
C HIS A 73 -22.34 -8.10 30.50
N HIS A 74 -22.64 -8.25 29.20
CA HIS A 74 -21.74 -8.93 28.26
C HIS A 74 -20.33 -8.29 28.18
N SER A 75 -20.23 -6.98 28.47
CA SER A 75 -18.96 -6.23 28.56
C SER A 75 -18.23 -6.40 29.89
N GLY A 76 -18.83 -7.06 30.88
CA GLY A 76 -18.32 -7.19 32.25
C GLY A 76 -18.73 -6.06 33.20
N ARG A 77 -19.48 -5.05 32.73
CA ARG A 77 -20.01 -3.96 33.57
C ARG A 77 -21.05 -4.49 34.56
N GLY A 78 -20.98 -4.00 35.80
CA GLY A 78 -21.88 -4.34 36.89
C GLY A 78 -22.97 -3.28 37.11
N ALA A 79 -23.61 -3.35 38.28
CA ALA A 79 -24.69 -2.45 38.64
C ALA A 79 -24.21 -1.00 38.86
N PHE A 80 -23.00 -0.81 39.41
CA PHE A 80 -22.44 0.51 39.66
C PHE A 80 -22.16 1.25 38.34
N GLU A 81 -21.48 0.62 37.39
CA GLU A 81 -21.17 1.22 36.09
C GLU A 81 -22.46 1.57 35.33
N ARG A 82 -23.46 0.69 35.38
CA ARG A 82 -24.78 0.95 34.79
C ARG A 82 -25.48 2.16 35.41
N GLU A 83 -25.34 2.36 36.72
CA GLU A 83 -25.91 3.52 37.41
C GLU A 83 -25.16 4.81 37.09
N VAL A 84 -23.83 4.76 36.96
CA VAL A 84 -23.01 5.88 36.50
C VAL A 84 -23.40 6.29 35.08
N GLU A 85 -23.57 5.32 34.17
CA GLU A 85 -24.10 5.57 32.81
C GLU A 85 -25.51 6.16 32.85
N ARG A 86 -26.40 5.64 33.71
CA ARG A 86 -27.77 6.17 33.86
C ARG A 86 -27.76 7.65 34.28
N ARG A 87 -26.76 8.05 35.07
CA ARG A 87 -26.53 9.44 35.47
C ARG A 87 -25.84 10.30 34.40
N GLY A 88 -25.50 9.72 33.25
CA GLY A 88 -24.84 10.42 32.14
C GLY A 88 -23.36 10.71 32.40
N LEU A 89 -22.75 10.05 33.38
CA LEU A 89 -21.34 10.23 33.72
C LEU A 89 -20.47 9.23 32.96
N GLN A 90 -19.24 9.64 32.63
CA GLN A 90 -18.27 8.78 31.99
C GLN A 90 -17.75 7.74 32.99
N VAL A 91 -17.82 6.45 32.61
CA VAL A 91 -17.38 5.33 33.46
C VAL A 91 -15.88 5.13 33.35
N GLU A 92 -15.36 4.97 32.14
CA GLU A 92 -13.94 4.70 31.91
C GLU A 92 -13.08 5.96 32.04
N LYS A 93 -11.90 5.81 32.62
CA LYS A 93 -10.91 6.90 32.73
C LYS A 93 -10.45 7.41 31.35
N TYR A 94 -10.29 6.52 30.38
CA TYR A 94 -9.85 6.84 29.02
C TYR A 94 -10.83 6.25 28.02
N ALA A 95 -11.64 7.11 27.40
CA ALA A 95 -12.55 6.72 26.31
C ALA A 95 -11.74 6.57 25.02
N LEU A 96 -11.48 5.33 24.61
CA LEU A 96 -10.75 5.02 23.38
C LEU A 96 -11.63 5.28 22.15
N THR A 97 -10.98 5.59 21.02
CA THR A 97 -11.67 5.81 19.74
C THR A 97 -12.50 4.59 19.35
N THR A 98 -13.77 4.82 19.01
CA THR A 98 -14.71 3.78 18.57
C THR A 98 -14.49 3.39 17.11
N THR A 99 -15.15 2.31 16.67
CA THR A 99 -15.13 1.89 15.27
C THR A 99 -15.61 2.99 14.33
N THR A 100 -16.67 3.72 14.69
CA THR A 100 -17.18 4.87 13.92
C THR A 100 -16.13 5.98 13.82
N GLY A 101 -15.43 6.29 14.92
CA GLY A 101 -14.35 7.29 14.92
C GLY A 101 -13.21 6.88 13.99
N ALA A 102 -12.75 5.64 14.07
CA ALA A 102 -11.69 5.12 13.21
C ALA A 102 -12.08 5.12 11.72
N MET A 103 -13.30 4.65 11.39
CA MET A 103 -13.83 4.66 10.02
C MET A 103 -13.95 6.08 9.48
N ARG A 104 -14.43 7.03 10.29
CA ARG A 104 -14.59 8.42 9.87
C ARG A 104 -13.25 9.09 9.55
N VAL A 105 -12.22 8.80 10.37
CA VAL A 105 -10.86 9.30 10.14
C VAL A 105 -10.26 8.70 8.86
N ALA A 106 -10.48 7.41 8.59
CA ALA A 106 -10.05 6.78 7.35
C ALA A 106 -10.76 7.42 6.13
N GLU A 107 -12.09 7.55 6.19
CA GLU A 107 -12.92 8.13 5.13
C GLU A 107 -12.49 9.56 4.78
N LEU A 108 -12.41 10.46 5.78
CA LEU A 108 -12.02 11.85 5.53
C LEU A 108 -10.61 11.95 4.93
N THR A 109 -9.71 11.04 5.34
CA THR A 109 -8.34 11.00 4.82
C THR A 109 -8.34 10.61 3.35
N LEU A 110 -9.11 9.58 2.97
CA LEU A 110 -9.24 9.14 1.58
C LEU A 110 -9.88 10.22 0.71
N LEU A 111 -10.97 10.85 1.17
CA LEU A 111 -11.61 11.95 0.43
C LEU A 111 -10.66 13.12 0.19
N ARG A 112 -9.86 13.49 1.20
CA ARG A 112 -8.83 14.52 1.05
C ARG A 112 -7.75 14.09 0.07
N ARG A 113 -7.33 12.82 0.06
CA ARG A 113 -6.33 12.31 -0.91
C ARG A 113 -6.86 12.39 -2.34
N LEU A 114 -8.10 11.98 -2.58
CA LEU A 114 -8.74 12.08 -3.88
C LEU A 114 -8.81 13.53 -4.39
N GLU A 115 -9.14 14.49 -3.51
CA GLU A 115 -9.15 15.91 -3.88
C GLU A 115 -7.74 16.43 -4.23
N LEU A 116 -6.73 16.00 -3.48
CA LEU A 116 -5.34 16.35 -3.79
C LEU A 116 -4.87 15.73 -5.10
N GLU A 117 -5.25 14.49 -5.39
CA GLU A 117 -4.93 13.80 -6.64
C GLU A 117 -5.53 14.54 -7.84
N LYS A 118 -6.80 14.97 -7.76
CA LYS A 118 -7.42 15.78 -8.82
C LYS A 118 -6.69 17.10 -9.07
N ARG A 119 -6.31 17.80 -7.99
CA ARG A 119 -5.55 19.06 -8.09
C ARG A 119 -4.16 18.83 -8.68
N ALA A 120 -3.49 17.76 -8.24
CA ALA A 120 -2.20 17.37 -8.75
C ALA A 120 -2.28 17.00 -10.23
N GLU A 121 -3.29 16.22 -10.65
CA GLU A 121 -3.51 15.87 -12.05
C GLU A 121 -3.67 17.11 -12.93
N ALA A 122 -4.52 18.06 -12.53
CA ALA A 122 -4.72 19.30 -13.26
C ALA A 122 -3.44 20.15 -13.34
N ALA A 123 -2.69 20.26 -12.23
CA ALA A 123 -1.42 20.98 -12.20
C ALA A 123 -0.36 20.30 -13.08
N MET A 124 -0.22 18.99 -12.99
CA MET A 124 0.74 18.20 -13.78
C MET A 124 0.37 18.18 -15.26
N ALA A 125 -0.91 18.21 -15.63
CA ALA A 125 -1.35 18.36 -17.01
C ALA A 125 -0.91 19.70 -17.60
N LYS A 126 -1.11 20.80 -16.86
CA LYS A 126 -0.63 22.14 -17.26
C LYS A 126 0.90 22.16 -17.41
N GLN A 127 1.62 21.66 -16.42
CA GLN A 127 3.09 21.60 -16.47
C GLN A 127 3.60 20.76 -17.64
N ARG A 128 3.01 19.58 -17.89
CA ARG A 128 3.38 18.73 -19.03
C ARG A 128 3.11 19.40 -20.38
N ALA A 129 2.01 20.15 -20.49
CA ALA A 129 1.71 20.91 -21.71
C ALA A 129 2.74 22.03 -21.92
N THR A 130 3.13 22.74 -20.86
CA THR A 130 4.16 23.80 -20.92
C THR A 130 5.55 23.26 -21.25
N LEU A 131 5.90 22.09 -20.72
CA LEU A 131 7.20 21.45 -20.92
C LEU A 131 7.27 20.58 -22.18
N ARG A 132 6.18 20.48 -22.96
CA ARG A 132 6.18 19.68 -24.18
C ARG A 132 7.18 20.28 -25.17
N GLN A 133 8.13 19.45 -25.61
CA GLN A 133 9.12 19.80 -26.61
C GLN A 133 8.82 19.00 -27.89
N PRO A 134 9.00 19.60 -29.09
CA PRO A 134 8.73 18.90 -30.34
C PRO A 134 9.73 17.76 -30.61
N ALA A 135 10.96 17.89 -30.11
CA ALA A 135 12.04 16.92 -30.25
C ALA A 135 12.64 16.53 -28.89
N PRO A 136 13.21 15.33 -28.74
CA PRO A 136 13.82 14.88 -27.50
C PRO A 136 15.08 15.67 -27.15
N SER A 137 15.40 15.77 -25.86
CA SER A 137 16.61 16.43 -25.37
C SER A 137 17.81 15.46 -25.36
N ALA A 138 18.91 15.85 -24.70
CA ALA A 138 20.17 15.10 -24.69
C ALA A 138 20.08 13.66 -24.15
N TRP A 139 18.94 13.25 -23.58
CA TRP A 139 18.73 11.85 -23.16
C TRP A 139 18.56 10.88 -24.34
N TYR A 140 18.19 11.37 -25.52
CA TYR A 140 18.04 10.58 -26.75
C TYR A 140 19.38 10.53 -27.48
N ASP A 141 20.34 9.83 -26.88
CA ASP A 141 21.71 9.65 -27.33
C ASP A 141 22.20 8.24 -26.95
N GLU A 142 22.89 7.57 -27.87
CA GLU A 142 23.32 6.17 -27.73
C GLU A 142 24.82 6.00 -27.40
N THR A 143 25.50 7.09 -27.04
CA THR A 143 26.94 7.07 -26.70
C THR A 143 27.29 6.09 -25.60
N LEU A 144 26.44 5.94 -24.58
CA LEU A 144 26.65 5.06 -23.43
C LEU A 144 25.96 3.69 -23.57
N GLY A 145 25.23 3.46 -24.66
CA GLY A 145 24.49 2.22 -24.90
C GLY A 145 23.21 2.44 -25.72
N PRO A 146 22.63 1.36 -26.26
CA PRO A 146 21.45 1.45 -27.11
C PRO A 146 20.21 1.90 -26.34
N LEU A 147 19.32 2.65 -27.00
CA LEU A 147 18.03 3.02 -26.44
C LEU A 147 17.09 1.81 -26.39
N ASN A 148 16.14 1.82 -25.45
CA ASN A 148 15.14 0.76 -25.32
C ASN A 148 13.91 1.05 -26.21
N PRO A 149 13.63 0.25 -27.25
CA PRO A 149 12.50 0.48 -28.15
C PRO A 149 11.14 0.49 -27.45
N GLU A 150 10.95 -0.31 -26.40
CA GLU A 150 9.69 -0.34 -25.65
C GLU A 150 9.46 0.94 -24.85
N PHE A 151 10.54 1.58 -24.40
CA PHE A 151 10.46 2.89 -23.76
C PHE A 151 10.14 3.98 -24.79
N LEU A 152 10.79 3.95 -25.96
CA LEU A 152 10.56 4.91 -27.04
C LEU A 152 9.10 4.88 -27.52
N ARG A 153 8.49 3.69 -27.66
CA ARG A 153 7.05 3.54 -27.96
C ARG A 153 6.15 4.25 -26.94
N ARG A 154 6.48 4.19 -25.65
CA ARG A 154 5.73 4.89 -24.59
C ARG A 154 5.98 6.39 -24.58
N MET A 155 7.16 6.82 -25.02
CA MET A 155 7.55 8.23 -25.06
C MET A 155 7.06 8.95 -26.32
N GLN A 156 6.75 8.24 -27.41
CA GLN A 156 6.29 8.83 -28.67
C GLN A 156 5.19 9.89 -28.52
N PRO A 157 4.13 9.71 -27.70
CA PRO A 157 3.08 10.72 -27.57
C PRO A 157 3.54 12.08 -27.02
N HIS A 158 4.72 12.13 -26.41
CA HIS A 158 5.29 13.34 -25.82
C HIS A 158 6.00 14.24 -26.85
N TYR A 159 6.38 13.70 -28.01
CA TYR A 159 7.13 14.40 -29.04
C TYR A 159 6.31 14.48 -30.35
N GLU A 160 6.74 15.33 -31.27
CA GLU A 160 6.12 15.47 -32.60
C GLU A 160 6.87 14.65 -33.65
N VAL A 161 8.19 14.55 -33.51
CA VAL A 161 9.04 13.72 -34.37
C VAL A 161 8.88 12.23 -34.04
N ASP A 162 9.06 11.37 -35.04
CA ASP A 162 9.12 9.93 -34.81
C ASP A 162 10.44 9.59 -34.11
N ILE A 163 10.34 9.11 -32.88
CA ILE A 163 11.49 8.65 -32.07
C ILE A 163 11.58 7.13 -32.01
N ILE A 164 10.62 6.40 -32.59
CA ILE A 164 10.55 4.93 -32.50
C ILE A 164 11.53 4.29 -33.48
N THR A 165 11.65 4.86 -34.68
CA THR A 165 12.51 4.34 -35.74
C THR A 165 13.97 4.70 -35.46
N LEU A 166 14.71 3.77 -34.85
CA LEU A 166 16.16 3.91 -34.66
C LEU A 166 16.93 3.43 -35.90
N PRO A 167 18.01 4.14 -36.28
CA PRO A 167 18.92 3.66 -37.32
C PRO A 167 19.68 2.40 -36.88
N GLU A 168 20.25 1.66 -37.84
CA GLU A 168 21.09 0.48 -37.54
C GLU A 168 22.40 0.84 -36.83
N PHE A 169 22.89 2.07 -37.02
CA PHE A 169 24.09 2.58 -36.38
C PHE A 169 23.75 3.40 -35.14
N PRO A 170 24.61 3.40 -34.09
CA PRO A 170 24.34 4.14 -32.87
C PRO A 170 24.08 5.62 -33.14
N LEU A 171 22.93 6.12 -32.67
CA LEU A 171 22.60 7.53 -32.80
C LEU A 171 23.41 8.34 -31.79
N ILE A 172 24.45 9.03 -32.27
CA ILE A 172 25.29 9.90 -31.45
C ILE A 172 24.91 11.36 -31.74
N ARG A 173 24.46 12.09 -30.72
CA ARG A 173 24.26 13.54 -30.86
C ARG A 173 25.60 14.27 -30.82
N GLU A 174 25.86 15.11 -31.83
CA GLU A 174 27.01 16.00 -31.82
C GLU A 174 26.91 16.98 -30.63
N THR A 175 28.02 17.21 -29.95
CA THR A 175 28.06 18.22 -28.88
C THR A 175 28.04 19.62 -29.52
N PRO A 176 27.44 20.64 -28.89
CA PRO A 176 27.32 22.00 -29.48
C PRO A 176 28.65 22.69 -29.83
N GLN A 177 29.80 22.10 -29.47
CA GLN A 177 31.13 22.52 -29.93
C GLN A 177 31.46 22.07 -31.36
N GLN A 178 30.92 20.93 -31.81
CA GLN A 178 31.17 20.38 -33.16
C GLN A 178 30.36 21.13 -34.23
N GLU A 179 29.10 21.51 -33.94
CA GLU A 179 28.26 22.30 -34.86
C GLU A 179 28.88 23.67 -35.19
N LYS A 180 29.50 24.37 -34.22
CA LYS A 180 30.20 25.65 -34.47
C LYS A 180 31.41 25.50 -35.36
N THR A 181 32.11 24.37 -35.28
CA THR A 181 33.31 24.13 -36.08
C THR A 181 32.92 23.83 -37.53
N GLN A 182 31.84 23.06 -37.76
CA GLN A 182 31.34 22.75 -39.10
C GLN A 182 30.74 23.97 -39.82
N GLN A 183 30.09 24.90 -39.10
CA GLN A 183 29.60 26.15 -39.69
C GLN A 183 30.74 27.07 -40.15
N HIS A 184 31.83 27.15 -39.38
CA HIS A 184 33.00 27.96 -39.73
C HIS A 184 33.73 27.43 -40.98
N PHE A 185 33.77 26.11 -41.17
CA PHE A 185 34.35 25.49 -42.37
C PHE A 185 33.51 25.69 -43.63
N HIS A 186 32.19 25.86 -43.51
CA HIS A 186 31.32 26.15 -44.66
C HIS A 186 31.32 27.63 -45.07
N GLU A 187 31.59 28.56 -44.16
CA GLU A 187 31.78 29.99 -44.48
C GLU A 187 33.14 30.29 -45.12
N GLU A 188 34.19 29.52 -44.83
CA GLU A 188 35.53 29.69 -45.46
C GLU A 188 35.65 29.05 -46.86
N ALA A 189 34.64 28.28 -47.29
CA ALA A 189 34.62 27.57 -48.57
C ALA A 189 33.69 28.20 -49.63
N ALA A 190 33.11 29.38 -49.35
CA ALA A 190 32.32 30.20 -50.29
C ALA A 190 33.07 31.47 -50.68
#